data_AF-A0AAU2IQB7-F1
#
_entry.id   AF-A0AAU2IQB7-F1
#
_cell.length_a   1.000
_cell.length_b   1.000
_cell.length_c   1.000
_cell.angle_alpha   90.00
_cell.angle_beta   90.00
_cell.angle_gamma   90.00
#
_symmetry.space_group_name_H-M   'P 1'
#
loop_
_entity.id
_entity.type
_entity.pdbx_description
1 polymer ?
#
loop_
_entity_poly.entity_id
_entity_poly.type
_entity_poly.pdbx_seq_one_letter_code
_entity_poly.pdbx_strand_id
1 'polypeptide(L)'
;MLRAAGIGTGDEVIVPAYGNVEVAEAVELAGARPVFADIDPDTYCLAPASVEAGVSAHTAAIIAVHRFGQPADVARLREIGGRRGLLVLEQGESEQPHDGLAERRAHAGYLNARLSGVRTPAGSERHTYQQYVVRVPGNGRPDRDAFAHAVRARGIDCRVPVKTPVHRLPQFRRDVALPETERAADETLALPVSGTLSRRELHKVVSACNALGGLLQPAF
;
A
#
# COMPACT_ATOMS: atom_id res chain seq x y z
N MET A 1 13.64 -14.85 10.05
CA MET A 1 13.48 -14.16 11.36
C MET A 1 12.37 -14.78 12.21
N LEU A 2 11.18 -15.06 11.66
CA LEU A 2 10.04 -15.62 12.43
C LEU A 2 10.39 -16.87 13.26
N ARG A 3 10.87 -17.95 12.63
CA ARG A 3 11.28 -19.18 13.35
C ARG A 3 12.37 -18.93 14.39
N ALA A 4 13.32 -18.04 14.10
CA ALA A 4 14.40 -17.69 15.03
C ALA A 4 13.89 -16.91 16.25
N ALA A 5 12.74 -16.23 16.12
CA ALA A 5 12.04 -15.57 17.21
C ALA A 5 11.05 -16.50 17.95
N GLY A 6 11.06 -17.80 17.65
CA GLY A 6 10.22 -18.81 18.30
C GLY A 6 8.80 -18.94 17.72
N ILE A 7 8.48 -18.21 16.65
CA ILE A 7 7.15 -18.28 16.01
C ILE A 7 7.02 -19.57 15.20
N GLY A 8 5.93 -20.31 15.41
CA GLY A 8 5.67 -21.57 14.72
C GLY A 8 4.23 -22.07 14.81
N THR A 9 4.07 -23.40 14.84
CA THR A 9 2.76 -24.06 14.82
C THR A 9 1.88 -23.62 15.97
N GLY A 10 0.66 -23.17 15.64
CA GLY A 10 -0.33 -22.70 16.61
C GLY A 10 -0.30 -21.20 16.86
N ASP A 11 0.74 -20.50 16.42
CA ASP A 11 0.82 -19.06 16.51
C ASP A 11 0.05 -18.36 15.39
N GLU A 12 -0.47 -17.18 15.71
CA GLU A 12 -1.05 -16.24 14.78
C GLU A 12 -0.13 -15.03 14.59
N VAL A 13 0.04 -14.61 13.33
CA VAL A 13 0.81 -13.41 12.99
C VAL A 13 -0.08 -12.44 12.22
N ILE A 14 -0.25 -11.24 12.76
CA ILE A 14 -1.04 -10.19 12.12
C ILE A 14 -0.23 -9.55 10.99
N VAL A 15 -0.79 -9.54 9.78
CA VAL A 15 -0.15 -9.02 8.56
C VAL A 15 -1.16 -8.21 7.72
N PRO A 16 -0.71 -7.22 6.93
CA PRO A 16 -1.60 -6.52 6.02
C PRO A 16 -2.06 -7.45 4.88
N ALA A 17 -3.22 -7.17 4.30
CA ALA A 17 -3.72 -7.91 3.13
C ALA A 17 -3.56 -7.16 1.80
N TYR A 18 -2.93 -5.98 1.81
CA TYR A 18 -2.76 -5.15 0.63
C TYR A 18 -1.34 -5.24 0.06
N GLY A 19 -1.10 -6.22 -0.82
CA GLY A 19 0.22 -6.50 -1.40
C GLY A 19 1.08 -7.44 -0.54
N ASN A 20 2.37 -7.55 -0.86
CA ASN A 20 3.38 -8.33 -0.13
C ASN A 20 2.97 -9.77 0.24
N VAL A 21 2.57 -10.57 -0.76
CA VAL A 21 2.16 -11.97 -0.58
C VAL A 21 3.25 -12.80 0.11
N GLU A 22 4.51 -12.49 -0.17
CA GLU A 22 5.69 -13.11 0.40
C GLU A 22 5.75 -13.02 1.95
N VAL A 23 5.12 -12.00 2.55
CA VAL A 23 5.03 -11.87 4.01
C VAL A 23 4.09 -12.92 4.59
N ALA A 24 2.94 -13.14 3.94
CA ALA A 24 2.00 -14.19 4.37
C ALA A 24 2.58 -15.59 4.13
N GLU A 25 3.29 -15.80 3.01
CA GLU A 25 4.01 -17.04 2.73
C GLU A 25 5.10 -17.32 3.77
N ALA A 26 5.85 -16.30 4.19
CA ALA A 26 6.86 -16.46 5.23
C ALA A 26 6.26 -16.87 6.58
N VAL A 27 5.05 -16.39 6.89
CA VAL A 27 4.29 -16.80 8.08
C VAL A 27 3.87 -18.27 7.98
N GLU A 28 3.26 -18.69 6.86
CA GLU A 28 2.88 -20.10 6.64
C GLU A 28 4.11 -21.01 6.65
N LEU A 29 5.22 -20.60 6.03
CA LEU A 29 6.47 -21.35 6.04
C LEU A 29 7.05 -21.47 7.45
N ALA A 30 6.84 -20.49 8.32
CA ALA A 30 7.22 -20.60 9.72
C ALA A 30 6.38 -21.65 10.49
N GLY A 31 5.24 -22.07 9.95
CA GLY A 31 4.26 -22.95 10.60
C GLY A 31 3.13 -22.20 11.29
N ALA A 32 3.17 -20.86 11.29
CA ALA A 32 2.18 -20.00 11.90
C ALA A 32 1.04 -19.66 10.92
N ARG A 33 -0.05 -19.10 11.46
CA ARG A 33 -1.22 -18.70 10.68
C ARG A 33 -1.23 -17.19 10.43
N PRO A 34 -1.31 -16.72 9.18
CA PRO A 34 -1.52 -15.30 8.92
C PRO A 34 -2.94 -14.88 9.36
N VAL A 35 -3.02 -13.79 10.11
CA VAL A 35 -4.25 -13.06 10.43
C VAL A 35 -4.22 -11.75 9.66
N PHE A 36 -5.09 -11.64 8.66
CA PHE A 36 -5.15 -10.45 7.82
C PHE A 36 -5.87 -9.32 8.54
N ALA A 37 -5.20 -8.17 8.65
CA ALA A 37 -5.78 -6.93 9.14
C ALA A 37 -5.77 -5.85 8.05
N ASP A 38 -6.67 -4.89 8.22
CA ASP A 38 -6.94 -3.85 7.24
C ASP A 38 -5.86 -2.76 7.25
N ILE A 39 -5.87 -1.95 6.21
CA ILE A 39 -4.92 -0.86 6.03
C ILE A 39 -5.52 0.49 6.42
N ASP A 40 -4.63 1.42 6.72
CA ASP A 40 -4.99 2.83 6.79
C ASP A 40 -5.22 3.36 5.35
N PRO A 41 -6.33 4.07 5.08
CA PRO A 41 -6.72 4.48 3.73
C PRO A 41 -5.73 5.42 3.03
N ASP A 42 -4.93 6.16 3.79
CA ASP A 42 -4.10 7.22 3.25
C ASP A 42 -2.64 6.79 3.12
N THR A 43 -2.16 5.99 4.06
CA THR A 43 -0.78 5.48 4.07
C THR A 43 -0.64 4.10 3.42
N TYR A 44 -1.75 3.37 3.26
CA TYR A 44 -1.82 1.97 2.82
C TYR A 44 -1.06 0.97 3.70
N CYS A 45 -0.51 1.44 4.82
CA CYS A 45 0.16 0.63 5.81
C CYS A 45 -0.86 -0.02 6.74
N LEU A 46 -0.43 -1.01 7.52
CA LEU A 46 -1.27 -1.73 8.47
C LEU A 46 -1.94 -0.76 9.48
N ALA A 47 -3.27 -0.76 9.58
CA ALA A 47 -4.00 0.13 10.47
C ALA A 47 -3.92 -0.36 11.93
N PRO A 48 -3.42 0.45 12.89
CA PRO A 48 -3.31 0.03 14.28
C PRO A 48 -4.64 -0.42 14.90
N ALA A 49 -5.75 0.23 14.55
CA ALA A 49 -7.08 -0.16 15.03
C ALA A 49 -7.51 -1.54 14.53
N SER A 50 -7.19 -1.88 13.28
CA SER A 50 -7.49 -3.20 12.72
C SER A 50 -6.59 -4.28 13.34
N VAL A 51 -5.33 -3.95 13.65
CA VAL A 51 -4.44 -4.82 14.43
C VAL A 51 -5.03 -5.12 15.79
N GLU A 52 -5.43 -4.11 16.56
CA GLU A 52 -6.02 -4.32 17.89
C GLU A 52 -7.26 -5.22 17.84
N ALA A 53 -8.10 -5.07 16.79
CA ALA A 53 -9.28 -5.92 16.58
C ALA A 53 -8.94 -7.37 16.18
N GLY A 54 -7.80 -7.59 15.53
CA GLY A 54 -7.34 -8.90 15.09
C GLY A 54 -6.56 -9.70 16.13
N VAL A 55 -6.20 -9.10 17.28
CA VAL A 55 -5.46 -9.79 18.35
C VAL A 55 -6.33 -10.83 19.03
N SER A 56 -5.78 -12.03 19.17
CA SER A 56 -6.36 -13.16 19.90
C SER A 56 -5.37 -13.68 20.96
N ALA A 57 -5.78 -14.70 21.72
CA ALA A 57 -4.90 -15.41 22.65
C ALA A 57 -3.75 -16.18 21.97
N HIS A 58 -3.85 -16.42 20.66
CA HIS A 58 -2.84 -17.10 19.86
C HIS A 58 -1.92 -16.14 19.09
N THR A 59 -2.19 -14.84 19.15
CA THR A 59 -1.35 -13.86 18.45
C THR A 59 0.03 -13.82 19.11
N ALA A 60 1.06 -14.07 18.31
CA ALA A 60 2.45 -14.04 18.74
C ALA A 60 3.21 -12.83 18.16
N ALA A 61 2.80 -12.34 16.98
CA ALA A 61 3.50 -11.25 16.32
C ALA A 61 2.63 -10.38 15.40
N ILE A 62 3.16 -9.20 15.09
CA ILE A 62 2.67 -8.24 14.11
C ILE A 62 3.81 -8.00 13.12
N ILE A 63 3.54 -8.06 11.81
CA ILE A 63 4.49 -7.62 10.78
C ILE A 63 4.01 -6.29 10.19
N ALA A 64 4.69 -5.22 10.54
CA ALA A 64 4.48 -3.89 9.99
C ALA A 64 5.17 -3.77 8.64
N VAL A 65 4.40 -3.61 7.56
CA VAL A 65 4.96 -3.44 6.21
C VAL A 65 4.90 -1.96 5.82
N HIS A 66 6.04 -1.40 5.42
CA HIS A 66 6.12 -0.07 4.81
C HIS A 66 5.62 -0.15 3.37
N ARG A 67 4.76 0.77 2.94
CA ARG A 67 4.06 0.63 1.65
C ARG A 67 4.33 1.80 0.73
N PHE A 68 4.74 1.52 -0.49
CA PHE A 68 5.04 2.50 -1.54
C PHE A 68 6.09 3.55 -1.16
N GLY A 69 6.92 3.23 -0.18
CA GLY A 69 7.89 4.15 0.42
C GLY A 69 7.35 4.99 1.58
N GLN A 70 6.08 4.82 1.97
CA GLN A 70 5.52 5.36 3.21
C GLN A 70 5.84 4.41 4.38
N PRO A 71 6.49 4.90 5.45
CA PRO A 71 6.70 4.10 6.64
C PRO A 71 5.39 3.86 7.40
N ALA A 72 5.19 2.65 7.89
CA ALA A 72 4.11 2.29 8.79
C ALA A 72 4.26 3.00 10.15
N ASP A 73 3.17 3.14 10.90
CA ASP A 73 3.19 3.67 12.27
C ASP A 73 3.70 2.61 13.27
N VAL A 74 4.99 2.32 13.17
CA VAL A 74 5.66 1.30 13.98
C VAL A 74 5.66 1.69 15.46
N ALA A 75 5.67 2.99 15.78
CA ALA A 75 5.58 3.45 17.16
C ALA A 75 4.27 2.96 17.80
N ARG A 76 3.14 3.19 17.12
CA ARG A 76 1.84 2.72 17.61
C ARG A 76 1.73 1.20 17.61
N LEU A 77 2.26 0.51 16.60
CA LEU A 77 2.25 -0.95 16.54
C LEU A 77 3.10 -1.57 17.68
N ARG A 78 4.24 -0.97 18.02
CA ARG A 78 5.07 -1.38 19.18
C ARG A 78 4.37 -1.15 20.50
N GLU A 79 3.59 -0.07 20.64
CA GLU A 79 2.78 0.15 21.84
C GLU A 79 1.71 -0.95 22.00
N ILE A 80 1.05 -1.33 20.90
CA ILE A 80 0.11 -2.47 20.89
C ILE A 80 0.84 -3.76 21.27
N GLY A 81 1.99 -4.03 20.65
CA GLY A 81 2.81 -5.20 20.94
C GLY A 81 3.24 -5.26 22.40
N GLY A 82 3.73 -4.17 22.97
CA GLY A 82 4.14 -4.09 24.38
C GLY A 82 3.01 -4.36 25.36
N ARG A 83 1.81 -3.82 25.13
CA ARG A 83 0.63 -4.07 25.98
C ARG A 83 0.12 -5.51 25.90
N ARG A 84 0.40 -6.22 24.81
CA ARG A 84 -0.13 -7.55 24.51
C ARG A 84 0.92 -8.66 24.52
N GLY A 85 2.19 -8.33 24.76
CA GLY A 85 3.31 -9.28 24.73
C GLY A 85 3.67 -9.79 23.32
N LEU A 86 3.37 -9.04 22.27
CA LEU A 86 3.58 -9.44 20.87
C LEU A 86 4.92 -8.96 20.33
N LEU A 87 5.57 -9.79 19.52
CA LEU A 87 6.70 -9.36 18.71
C LEU A 87 6.24 -8.41 17.58
N VAL A 88 6.96 -7.31 17.35
CA VAL A 88 6.69 -6.41 16.23
C VAL A 88 7.90 -6.41 15.29
N LEU A 89 7.69 -6.91 14.07
CA LEU A 89 8.68 -6.95 13.01
C LEU A 89 8.37 -5.88 11.96
N GLU A 90 9.41 -5.28 11.39
CA GLU A 90 9.30 -4.30 10.31
C GLU A 90 9.76 -4.94 9.00
N GLN A 91 9.05 -4.65 7.91
CA GLN A 91 9.37 -5.12 6.56
C GLN A 91 9.27 -3.96 5.56
N GLY A 92 10.32 -3.74 4.78
CA GLY A 92 10.31 -2.85 3.62
C GLY A 92 9.96 -3.58 2.32
N GLU A 93 9.54 -2.84 1.29
CA GLU A 93 9.22 -3.37 -0.05
C GLU A 93 10.44 -3.58 -0.96
N SER A 94 11.57 -2.91 -0.68
CA SER A 94 12.79 -3.05 -1.49
C SER A 94 14.03 -2.62 -0.71
N GLU A 95 15.09 -3.42 -0.78
CA GLU A 95 16.43 -3.10 -0.27
C GLU A 95 17.33 -2.45 -1.32
N GLN A 96 16.85 -2.19 -2.55
CA GLN A 96 17.69 -1.60 -3.59
C GLN A 96 18.06 -0.15 -3.22
N PRO A 97 19.33 0.27 -3.42
CA PRO A 97 19.72 1.66 -3.26
C PRO A 97 18.91 2.51 -4.22
N HIS A 98 17.97 3.28 -3.68
CA HIS A 98 17.23 4.26 -4.46
C HIS A 98 18.10 5.50 -4.58
N ASP A 99 18.97 5.53 -5.58
CA ASP A 99 19.56 6.79 -6.02
C ASP A 99 18.45 7.80 -6.35
N GLY A 100 18.78 9.09 -6.20
CA GLY A 100 17.85 10.17 -6.50
C GLY A 100 16.63 10.30 -5.57
N LEU A 101 16.73 9.93 -4.28
CA LEU A 101 15.64 10.13 -3.29
C LEU A 101 15.19 11.58 -3.22
N ALA A 102 16.12 12.54 -3.23
CA ALA A 102 15.81 13.96 -3.17
C ALA A 102 15.02 14.42 -4.41
N GLU A 103 15.48 14.03 -5.59
CA GLU A 103 14.87 14.32 -6.88
C GLU A 103 13.48 13.68 -6.98
N ARG A 104 13.33 12.42 -6.56
CA ARG A 104 12.04 11.72 -6.55
C ARG A 104 11.04 12.40 -5.61
N ARG A 105 11.48 12.83 -4.41
CA ARG A 105 10.64 13.62 -3.50
C ARG A 105 10.28 14.98 -4.10
N ALA A 106 11.21 15.64 -4.79
CA ALA A 106 10.93 16.90 -5.49
C ALA A 106 9.91 16.71 -6.62
N HIS A 107 10.03 15.63 -7.41
CA HIS A 107 9.06 15.27 -8.45
C HIS A 107 7.70 14.91 -7.88
N ALA A 108 7.65 14.14 -6.79
CA ALA A 108 6.41 13.86 -6.07
C ALA A 108 5.76 15.15 -5.54
N GLY A 109 6.55 16.09 -5.01
CA GLY A 109 6.09 17.42 -4.61
C GLY A 109 5.53 18.23 -5.78
N TYR A 110 6.18 18.17 -6.95
CA TYR A 110 5.69 18.80 -8.18
C TYR A 110 4.32 18.25 -8.59
N LEU A 111 4.15 16.92 -8.55
CA LEU A 111 2.89 16.23 -8.87
C LEU A 111 1.80 16.54 -7.83
N ASN A 112 2.10 16.44 -6.53
CA ASN A 112 1.17 16.74 -5.43
C ASN A 112 0.57 18.14 -5.57
N ALA A 113 1.39 19.13 -5.96
CA ALA A 113 0.94 20.51 -6.09
C ALA A 113 0.09 20.79 -7.34
N ARG A 114 -0.01 19.86 -8.31
CA ARG A 114 -0.58 20.11 -9.64
C ARG A 114 -1.61 19.11 -10.10
N LEU A 115 -1.61 17.90 -9.54
CA LEU A 115 -2.65 16.92 -9.82
C LEU A 115 -3.94 17.34 -9.14
N SER A 116 -4.99 17.48 -9.93
CA SER A 116 -6.37 17.75 -9.48
C SER A 116 -7.35 16.69 -9.97
N GLY A 117 -6.98 15.89 -10.97
CA GLY A 117 -7.86 14.85 -11.51
C GLY A 117 -7.82 13.51 -10.76
N VAL A 118 -6.99 13.40 -9.72
CA VAL A 118 -6.82 12.21 -8.88
C VAL A 118 -6.50 12.65 -7.45
N ARG A 119 -6.76 11.79 -6.47
CA ARG A 119 -6.34 12.04 -5.08
C ARG A 119 -4.87 11.63 -4.94
N THR A 120 -4.03 12.58 -4.54
CA THR A 120 -2.58 12.39 -4.38
C THR A 120 -2.27 11.61 -3.09
N PRO A 121 -1.11 10.93 -3.00
CA PRO A 121 -0.69 10.27 -1.76
C PRO A 121 -0.63 11.27 -0.60
N ALA A 122 -1.02 10.83 0.60
CA ALA A 122 -0.80 11.58 1.83
C ALA A 122 0.70 11.54 2.16
N GLY A 123 1.44 12.56 1.72
CA GLY A 123 2.89 12.63 1.91
C GLY A 123 3.25 12.86 3.38
N SER A 124 4.10 12.00 3.94
CA SER A 124 4.85 12.30 5.16
C SER A 124 6.26 12.79 4.84
N GLU A 125 6.92 13.47 5.78
CA GLU A 125 8.32 13.87 5.61
C GLU A 125 9.25 12.69 5.33
N ARG A 126 8.89 11.50 5.84
CA ARG A 126 9.62 10.25 5.68
C ARG A 126 9.23 9.45 4.44
N HIS A 127 8.24 9.90 3.67
CA HIS A 127 7.79 9.21 2.46
C HIS A 127 8.89 9.24 1.39
N THR A 128 9.37 8.06 1.00
CA THR A 128 10.45 7.93 0.01
C THR A 128 9.96 7.89 -1.43
N TYR A 129 8.64 7.71 -1.62
CA TYR A 129 7.97 7.63 -2.92
C TYR A 129 8.58 6.58 -3.84
N GLN A 130 8.91 5.40 -3.29
CA GLN A 130 9.29 4.23 -4.10
C GLN A 130 8.24 3.94 -5.18
N GLN A 131 6.96 4.21 -4.87
CA GLN A 131 5.91 4.32 -5.87
C GLN A 131 5.06 5.57 -5.58
N TYR A 132 4.63 6.27 -6.63
CA TYR A 132 3.69 7.39 -6.49
C TYR A 132 2.27 6.87 -6.78
N VAL A 133 1.56 6.52 -5.70
CA VAL A 133 0.25 5.86 -5.79
C VAL A 133 -0.88 6.84 -5.51
N VAL A 134 -1.64 7.15 -6.56
CA VAL A 134 -2.84 8.00 -6.49
C VAL A 134 -4.09 7.14 -6.34
N ARG A 135 -5.20 7.74 -5.90
CA ARG A 135 -6.54 7.16 -6.05
C ARG A 135 -7.28 7.83 -7.19
N VAL A 136 -7.79 7.01 -8.10
CA VAL A 136 -8.66 7.44 -9.20
C VAL A 136 -10.06 7.67 -8.64
N PRO A 137 -10.69 8.82 -8.90
CA PRO A 137 -12.06 9.09 -8.47
C PRO A 137 -13.07 8.21 -9.22
N GLY A 138 -14.28 8.09 -8.69
CA GLY A 138 -15.34 7.25 -9.23
C GLY A 138 -15.69 6.09 -8.29
N ASN A 139 -16.25 5.03 -8.84
CA ASN A 139 -16.78 3.89 -8.08
C ASN A 139 -15.80 2.70 -8.03
N GLY A 140 -14.49 2.97 -8.06
CA GLY A 140 -13.45 1.94 -8.11
C GLY A 140 -13.33 1.29 -9.49
N ARG A 141 -13.47 -0.03 -9.58
CA ARG A 141 -13.55 -0.73 -10.89
C ARG A 141 -14.99 -0.66 -11.41
N PRO A 142 -15.22 -0.30 -12.70
CA PRO A 142 -14.28 -0.26 -13.82
C PRO A 142 -13.58 1.09 -14.07
N ASP A 143 -13.97 2.16 -13.37
CA ASP A 143 -13.51 3.53 -13.63
C ASP A 143 -11.98 3.68 -13.56
N ARG A 144 -11.35 3.06 -12.55
CA ARG A 144 -9.88 3.03 -12.43
C ARG A 144 -9.22 2.39 -13.64
N ASP A 145 -9.76 1.29 -14.14
CA ASP A 145 -9.18 0.56 -15.27
C ASP A 145 -9.33 1.35 -16.58
N ALA A 146 -10.47 2.02 -16.77
CA ALA A 146 -10.69 2.95 -17.88
C ALA A 146 -9.74 4.16 -17.82
N PHE A 147 -9.57 4.76 -16.63
CA PHE A 147 -8.61 5.84 -16.40
C PHE A 147 -7.18 5.40 -16.73
N ALA A 148 -6.75 4.24 -16.22
CA ALA A 148 -5.43 3.68 -16.48
C ALA A 148 -5.21 3.43 -17.98
N HIS A 149 -6.21 2.91 -18.69
CA HIS A 149 -6.16 2.73 -20.14
C HIS A 149 -5.97 4.08 -20.87
N ALA A 150 -6.73 5.11 -20.50
CA ALA A 150 -6.65 6.43 -21.12
C ALA A 150 -5.34 7.18 -20.79
N VAL A 151 -4.74 6.95 -19.62
CA VAL A 151 -3.41 7.46 -19.27
C VAL A 151 -2.34 6.77 -20.12
N ARG A 152 -2.38 5.44 -20.24
CA ARG A 152 -1.45 4.66 -21.07
C ARG A 152 -1.55 4.99 -22.56
N ALA A 153 -2.77 5.23 -23.07
CA ALA A 153 -2.98 5.65 -24.46
C ALA A 153 -2.30 6.99 -24.77
N ARG A 154 -2.03 7.82 -23.77
CA ARG A 154 -1.24 9.05 -23.89
C ARG A 154 0.27 8.80 -23.75
N GLY A 155 0.73 7.55 -23.67
CA GLY A 155 2.12 7.16 -23.52
C GLY A 155 2.71 7.53 -22.16
N ILE A 156 1.96 7.31 -21.08
CA ILE A 156 2.42 7.41 -19.70
C ILE A 156 2.37 6.01 -19.10
N ASP A 157 3.51 5.52 -18.60
CA ASP A 157 3.58 4.20 -17.98
C ASP A 157 2.99 4.23 -16.57
N CYS A 158 1.76 3.74 -16.43
CA CYS A 158 1.10 3.58 -15.13
C CYS A 158 0.69 2.13 -14.92
N ARG A 159 0.56 1.71 -13.65
CA ARG A 159 0.19 0.34 -13.28
C ARG A 159 -0.67 0.26 -12.04
N VAL A 160 -1.47 -0.80 -11.95
CA VAL A 160 -2.21 -1.12 -10.71
C VAL A 160 -1.21 -1.76 -9.74
N PRO A 161 -0.94 -1.14 -8.57
CA PRO A 161 0.12 -1.61 -7.68
C PRO A 161 -0.24 -2.92 -6.98
N VAL A 162 -1.52 -3.14 -6.65
CA VAL A 162 -2.02 -4.39 -6.08
C VAL A 162 -3.36 -4.70 -6.75
N LYS A 163 -3.40 -5.78 -7.52
CA LYS A 163 -4.61 -6.18 -8.28
C LYS A 163 -5.59 -6.99 -7.43
N THR A 164 -5.06 -7.91 -6.64
CA THR A 164 -5.85 -8.81 -5.81
C THR A 164 -5.27 -8.77 -4.39
N PRO A 165 -6.05 -8.31 -3.39
CA PRO A 165 -5.66 -8.42 -2.00
C PRO A 165 -5.30 -9.86 -1.61
N VAL A 166 -4.34 -10.03 -0.71
CA VAL A 166 -3.79 -11.35 -0.35
C VAL A 166 -4.90 -12.26 0.17
N HIS A 167 -5.77 -11.76 1.04
CA HIS A 167 -6.91 -12.51 1.60
C HIS A 167 -7.95 -12.99 0.58
N ARG A 168 -7.88 -12.54 -0.69
CA ARG A 168 -8.74 -13.00 -1.79
C ARG A 168 -8.03 -13.98 -2.74
N LEU A 169 -6.71 -14.12 -2.65
CA LEU A 169 -5.94 -15.11 -3.43
C LEU A 169 -6.35 -16.54 -3.05
N PRO A 170 -6.34 -17.51 -4.00
CA PRO A 170 -6.78 -18.87 -3.72
C PRO A 170 -6.11 -19.54 -2.49
N GLN A 171 -4.79 -19.38 -2.35
CA GLN A 171 -4.03 -19.93 -1.22
C GLN A 171 -4.42 -19.30 0.12
N PHE A 172 -4.60 -17.99 0.14
CA PHE A 172 -4.81 -17.20 1.35
C PHE A 172 -6.27 -16.80 1.56
N ARG A 173 -7.20 -17.45 0.86
CA ARG A 173 -8.60 -17.05 0.89
C ARG A 173 -9.13 -17.11 2.34
N ARG A 174 -9.60 -15.97 2.84
CA ARG A 174 -10.26 -15.84 4.14
C ARG A 174 -11.54 -15.05 3.98
N ASP A 175 -12.55 -15.45 4.77
CA ASP A 175 -13.79 -14.70 4.88
C ASP A 175 -13.64 -13.64 5.97
N VAL A 176 -13.01 -12.53 5.61
CA VAL A 176 -12.75 -11.38 6.49
C VAL A 176 -13.09 -10.10 5.73
N ALA A 177 -13.75 -9.17 6.40
CA ALA A 177 -14.08 -7.86 5.84
C ALA A 177 -12.92 -6.90 6.03
N LEU A 178 -12.26 -6.51 4.93
CA LEU A 178 -11.15 -5.55 4.91
C LEU A 178 -11.47 -4.41 3.93
N PRO A 179 -12.47 -3.57 4.26
CA PRO A 179 -13.04 -2.60 3.32
C PRO A 179 -12.02 -1.60 2.78
N GLU A 180 -11.03 -1.19 3.57
CA GLU A 180 -10.02 -0.23 3.11
C GLU A 180 -9.03 -0.87 2.13
N THR A 181 -8.65 -2.11 2.39
CA THR A 181 -7.86 -2.94 1.49
C THR A 181 -8.57 -3.16 0.15
N GLU A 182 -9.85 -3.50 0.19
CA GLU A 182 -10.65 -3.73 -1.03
C GLU A 182 -10.79 -2.44 -1.83
N ARG A 183 -11.15 -1.34 -1.16
CA ARG A 183 -11.26 -0.03 -1.79
C ARG A 183 -9.94 0.43 -2.41
N ALA A 184 -8.81 0.21 -1.73
CA ALA A 184 -7.50 0.53 -2.29
C ALA A 184 -7.17 -0.29 -3.55
N ALA A 185 -7.51 -1.59 -3.60
CA ALA A 185 -7.29 -2.41 -4.80
C ALA A 185 -8.14 -1.95 -6.00
N ASP A 186 -9.32 -1.39 -5.73
CA ASP A 186 -10.24 -0.90 -6.75
C ASP A 186 -9.87 0.50 -7.27
N GLU A 187 -9.34 1.37 -6.43
CA GLU A 187 -9.16 2.79 -6.76
C GLU A 187 -7.72 3.19 -7.10
N THR A 188 -6.71 2.44 -6.66
CA THR A 188 -5.32 2.92 -6.74
C THR A 188 -4.70 2.75 -8.12
N LEU A 189 -3.82 3.70 -8.47
CA LEU A 189 -3.00 3.67 -9.68
C LEU A 189 -1.60 4.22 -9.35
N ALA A 190 -0.56 3.47 -9.69
CA ALA A 190 0.81 3.95 -9.62
C ALA A 190 1.15 4.72 -10.89
N LEU A 191 1.51 6.00 -10.73
CA LEU A 191 2.02 6.87 -11.79
C LEU A 191 3.56 6.87 -11.77
N PRO A 192 4.21 7.23 -12.90
CA PRO A 192 5.65 7.22 -12.94
C PRO A 192 6.23 8.35 -12.08
N VAL A 193 7.12 7.98 -11.16
CA VAL A 193 8.00 8.91 -10.45
C VAL A 193 9.37 8.28 -10.34
N SER A 194 10.42 9.01 -10.71
CA SER A 194 11.81 8.61 -10.50
C SER A 194 12.68 9.86 -10.40
N GLY A 195 13.95 9.72 -9.99
CA GLY A 195 14.90 10.83 -9.98
C GLY A 195 15.30 11.33 -11.37
N THR A 196 14.98 10.58 -12.44
CA THR A 196 15.43 10.84 -13.81
C THR A 196 14.38 11.44 -14.73
N LEU A 197 13.12 11.56 -14.28
CA LEU A 197 12.05 12.14 -15.09
C LEU A 197 12.32 13.62 -15.41
N SER A 198 12.14 13.98 -16.68
CA SER A 198 12.20 15.37 -17.12
C SER A 198 10.95 16.15 -16.69
N ARG A 199 11.07 17.48 -16.59
CA ARG A 199 9.91 18.37 -16.35
C ARG A 199 8.80 18.18 -17.40
N ARG A 200 9.16 17.89 -18.66
CA ARG A 200 8.21 17.64 -19.74
C ARG A 200 7.38 16.38 -19.46
N GLU A 201 8.01 15.32 -18.98
CA GLU A 201 7.32 14.08 -18.62
C GLU A 201 6.40 14.27 -17.40
N LEU A 202 6.88 14.96 -16.35
CA LEU A 202 6.04 15.29 -15.19
C LEU A 202 4.81 16.13 -15.59
N HIS A 203 5.01 17.13 -16.45
CA HIS A 203 3.91 17.94 -16.96
C HIS A 203 2.93 17.11 -17.80
N LYS A 204 3.43 16.17 -18.61
CA LYS A 204 2.60 15.24 -19.38
C LYS A 204 1.71 14.39 -18.46
N VAL A 205 2.26 13.88 -17.35
CA VAL A 205 1.50 13.15 -16.31
C VAL A 205 0.38 14.02 -15.74
N VAL A 206 0.70 15.25 -15.31
CA VAL A 206 -0.27 16.21 -14.76
C VAL A 206 -1.39 16.49 -15.76
N SER A 207 -1.03 16.85 -16.99
CA SER A 207 -1.99 17.20 -18.04
C SER A 207 -2.94 16.04 -18.36
N ALA A 208 -2.41 14.82 -18.49
CA ALA A 208 -3.22 13.64 -18.75
C ALA A 208 -4.20 13.32 -17.61
N CYS A 209 -3.73 13.35 -16.36
CA CYS A 209 -4.57 13.01 -15.21
C CYS A 209 -5.66 14.06 -14.97
N ASN A 210 -5.31 15.36 -15.06
CA ASN A 210 -6.27 16.44 -14.84
C ASN A 210 -7.35 16.49 -15.93
N ALA A 211 -6.99 16.20 -17.19
CA ALA A 211 -7.97 16.13 -18.27
C ALA A 211 -8.98 14.99 -18.09
N LEU A 212 -8.59 13.90 -17.41
CA LEU A 212 -9.44 12.74 -17.18
C LEU A 212 -10.28 12.85 -15.90
N GLY A 213 -9.76 13.45 -14.83
CA GLY A 213 -10.48 13.53 -13.56
C GLY A 213 -11.78 14.34 -13.60
N GLY A 214 -11.92 15.27 -14.56
CA GLY A 214 -13.19 15.96 -14.80
C GLY A 214 -14.30 15.06 -15.35
N LEU A 215 -13.98 13.84 -15.81
CA LEU A 215 -14.92 12.90 -16.43
C LEU A 215 -15.42 11.81 -15.47
N LEU A 216 -14.78 11.64 -14.31
CA LEU A 216 -15.10 10.60 -13.32
C LEU A 216 -15.57 11.28 -12.03
N GLN A 217 -16.83 11.71 -12.01
CA GLN A 217 -17.48 12.18 -10.79
C GLN A 217 -18.14 10.96 -10.11
N PRO A 218 -18.09 10.83 -8.77
CA PRO A 218 -18.84 9.79 -8.09
C PRO A 218 -20.33 9.95 -8.43
N ALA A 219 -20.98 8.86 -8.82
CA ALA A 219 -22.44 8.83 -8.87
C ALA A 219 -22.91 8.83 -7.41
N PHE A 220 -23.48 9.96 -6.97
CA PHE A 220 -24.12 10.09 -5.66
C PHE A 220 -25.29 9.11 -5.51
#